data_AF-A0A7C0YRB2-F1
#
_entry.id   AF-A0A7C0YRB2-F1
#
_cell.length_a   1.000
_cell.length_b   1.000
_cell.length_c   1.000
_cell.angle_alpha   90.00
_cell.angle_beta   90.00
_cell.angle_gamma   90.00
#
_symmetry.space_group_name_H-M   'P 1'
#
loop_
_entity.id
_entity.type
_entity.pdbx_description
1 polymer ?
#
loop_
_entity_poly.entity_id
_entity_poly.type
_entity_poly.pdbx_seq_one_letter_code
_entity_poly.pdbx_strand_id
1 'polypeptide(L)' 'MSTRRFSNEQIKVLLKNPNAEGCSEKSIKYSKSFKVAAVREWQAGVSPQQIFTQAGFDTYA' A
#
# COMPACT_ATOMS: atom_id res chain seq x y z
N MET A 1 0.54 22.02 10.10
CA MET A 1 0.31 21.14 8.94
C MET A 1 1.28 19.96 9.02
N SER A 2 0.87 18.86 9.64
CA SER A 2 1.75 17.70 9.89
C SER A 2 2.04 16.96 8.59
N THR A 3 3.25 17.08 8.06
CA THR A 3 3.70 16.28 6.91
C THR A 3 3.75 14.83 7.38
N ARG A 4 2.71 14.02 7.08
CA ARG A 4 2.72 12.58 7.37
C ARG A 4 3.77 11.94 6.48
N ARG A 5 4.99 11.84 7.01
CA ARG A 5 6.11 11.16 6.37
C ARG A 5 6.14 9.72 6.86
N PHE A 6 6.40 8.80 5.95
CA PHE A 6 6.64 7.41 6.33
C PHE A 6 7.99 7.33 7.04
N SER A 7 8.02 6.77 8.24
CA SER A 7 9.27 6.48 8.94
C SER A 7 10.07 5.42 8.17
N ASN A 8 11.39 5.40 8.32
CA ASN A 8 12.26 4.40 7.69
C ASN A 8 11.80 2.95 7.96
N GLU A 9 11.26 2.67 9.14
CA GLU A 9 10.71 1.36 9.48
C GLU A 9 9.45 1.04 8.68
N GLN A 10 8.51 1.99 8.55
CA GLN A 10 7.33 1.84 7.69
C GLN A 10 7.74 1.64 6.23
N ILE A 11 8.71 2.42 5.74
CA ILE A 11 9.25 2.27 4.38
C ILE A 11 9.82 0.86 4.17
N LYS A 12 10.57 0.32 5.13
CA LYS A 12 11.13 -1.05 5.06
C LYS A 12 10.06 -2.13 5.10
N VAL A 13 9.02 -1.96 5.92
CA VAL A 13 7.88 -2.89 5.98
C VAL A 13 7.11 -2.86 4.65
N LEU A 14 6.87 -1.68 4.10
CA LEU A 14 6.22 -1.50 2.80
C LEU A 14 7.07 -2.07 1.67
N LEU A 15 8.39 -1.84 1.66
CA LEU A 15 9.34 -2.37 0.67
C LEU A 15 9.49 -3.90 0.73
N LYS A 16 9.29 -4.50 1.91
CA LYS A 16 9.26 -5.96 2.06
C LYS A 16 8.05 -6.59 1.36
N ASN A 17 7.02 -5.80 1.09
CA ASN A 17 5.78 -6.28 0.54
C ASN A 17 5.87 -6.30 -0.99
N PRO A 18 5.63 -7.44 -1.67
CA PRO A 18 5.73 -7.56 -3.14
C PRO A 18 4.76 -6.64 -3.90
N ASN A 19 3.77 -6.08 -3.20
CA ASN A 19 2.79 -5.15 -3.76
C ASN A 19 3.31 -3.70 -3.86
N ALA A 20 4.39 -3.36 -3.16
CA ALA A 20 5.04 -2.05 -3.28
C ALA A 20 6.27 -2.16 -4.20
N GLU A 21 6.29 -1.37 -5.26
CA GLU A 21 7.43 -1.25 -6.17
C GLU A 21 8.55 -0.40 -5.54
N GLY A 22 8.18 0.53 -4.66
CA GLY A 22 9.10 1.34 -3.90
C GLY A 22 8.37 2.22 -2.90
N CYS A 23 9.01 2.58 -1.80
CA CYS A 23 8.45 3.55 -0.87
C CYS A 23 9.48 4.64 -0.56
N SER A 24 9.05 5.89 -0.57
CA SER A 24 9.83 7.07 -0.18
C SER A 24 9.16 7.75 1.02
N GLU A 25 9.88 8.62 1.72
CA GLU A 25 9.36 9.31 2.91
C GLU A 25 8.07 10.10 2.69
N LYS A 26 7.75 10.45 1.44
CA LYS A 26 6.57 11.26 1.10
C LYS A 26 5.55 10.53 0.22
N SER A 27 5.86 9.35 -0.31
CA SER A 27 5.03 8.69 -1.31
C SER A 27 5.34 7.21 -1.48
N ILE A 28 4.30 6.41 -1.69
CA ILE A 28 4.39 4.97 -1.97
C ILE A 28 4.22 4.77 -3.48
N LYS A 29 5.18 4.09 -4.12
CA LYS A 29 5.06 3.56 -5.48
C LYS A 29 4.52 2.14 -5.41
N TYR A 30 3.26 1.99 -5.78
CA TYR A 30 2.61 0.70 -5.92
C TYR A 30 3.00 0.00 -7.21
N SER A 31 3.22 -1.32 -7.15
CA SER A 31 3.54 -2.11 -8.33
C SER A 31 2.36 -2.16 -9.30
N LYS A 32 2.67 -2.30 -10.59
CA LYS A 32 1.64 -2.42 -11.64
C LYS A 32 0.69 -3.60 -11.36
N SER A 33 1.23 -4.72 -10.89
CA SER A 33 0.46 -5.91 -10.52
C SER A 33 -0.54 -5.62 -9.40
N PHE A 34 -0.12 -4.90 -8.36
CA PHE A 34 -1.01 -4.51 -7.27
C PHE A 34 -2.12 -3.58 -7.75
N LYS A 35 -1.82 -2.58 -8.59
CA LYS A 35 -2.85 -1.67 -9.14
C LYS A 35 -3.93 -2.44 -9.90
N VAL A 36 -3.53 -3.41 -10.73
CA VAL A 36 -4.47 -4.22 -11.50
C VAL A 36 -5.29 -5.13 -10.59
N ALA A 37 -4.66 -5.81 -9.63
CA ALA A 37 -5.35 -6.65 -8.65
C ALA A 37 -6.35 -5.85 -7.82
N ALA A 38 -5.93 -4.69 -7.31
CA ALA A 38 -6.76 -3.80 -6.52
C ALA A 38 -7.99 -3.29 -7.29
N VAL A 39 -7.82 -2.88 -8.55
CA VAL A 39 -8.98 -2.46 -9.38
C VAL A 39 -9.90 -3.64 -9.66
N ARG A 40 -9.35 -4.84 -9.89
CA ARG A 40 -10.13 -6.06 -10.15
C ARG A 40 -10.95 -6.47 -8.92
N GLU A 41 -10.35 -6.48 -7.73
CA GLU A 41 -11.02 -6.80 -6.48
C GLU A 41 -12.08 -5.74 -6.13
N TRP A 42 -11.78 -4.47 -6.37
CA TRP A 42 -12.74 -3.39 -6.19
C TRP A 42 -13.95 -3.53 -7.11
N GLN A 43 -13.73 -3.89 -8.38
CA GLN A 43 -14.80 -4.20 -9.33
C GLN A 43 -15.58 -5.48 -8.95
N ALA A 44 -14.94 -6.42 -8.27
CA ALA A 44 -15.58 -7.62 -7.74
C ALA A 44 -16.44 -7.35 -6.48
N GLY A 45 -16.46 -6.11 -5.97
CA GLY A 45 -17.22 -5.71 -4.78
C GLY A 45 -16.43 -5.79 -3.48
N VAL A 46 -15.12 -6.03 -3.53
CA VAL A 46 -14.25 -6.02 -2.35
C VAL A 46 -13.99 -4.58 -1.93
N SER A 47 -14.06 -4.32 -0.62
CA SER A 47 -13.80 -2.98 -0.08
C SER A 47 -12.33 -2.59 -0.25
N PRO A 48 -12.02 -1.32 -0.59
CA PRO A 48 -10.65 -0.83 -0.70
C PRO A 48 -9.80 -1.13 0.55
N GLN A 49 -10.35 -0.91 1.75
CA GLN A 49 -9.68 -1.25 3.00
C GLN A 49 -9.20 -2.70 3.03
N GLN A 50 -10.08 -3.63 2.64
CA GLN A 50 -9.79 -5.05 2.65
C GLN A 50 -8.70 -5.40 1.66
N ILE A 51 -8.70 -4.79 0.47
CA ILE A 51 -7.65 -4.96 -0.56
C ILE A 51 -6.30 -4.49 -0.02
N PHE A 52 -6.25 -3.32 0.62
CA PHE A 52 -5.02 -2.82 1.24
C PHE A 52 -4.56 -3.71 2.39
N THR A 53 -5.47 -4.17 3.25
CA THR A 53 -5.16 -5.12 4.34
C THR A 53 -4.65 -6.46 3.79
N GLN A 54 -5.29 -7.04 2.77
CA GLN A 54 -4.87 -8.29 2.12
C GLN A 54 -3.50 -8.15 1.47
N ALA A 55 -3.23 -6.99 0.89
CA ALA A 55 -1.94 -6.66 0.34
C ALA A 55 -0.90 -6.27 1.40
N GLY A 56 -1.21 -6.33 2.69
CA GLY A 56 -0.31 -6.05 3.81
C GLY A 56 0.03 -4.56 3.97
N PHE A 57 -0.80 -3.68 3.43
CA PHE A 57 -0.81 -2.25 3.72
C PHE A 57 -1.75 -2.01 4.91
N ASP A 58 -1.27 -2.32 6.11
CA ASP A 58 -2.01 -2.04 7.32
C ASP A 58 -1.93 -0.54 7.63
N THR A 59 -3.04 0.17 7.45
CA THR A 59 -3.17 1.59 7.77
C THR A 59 -3.67 1.86 9.19
N TYR A 60 -3.76 0.83 10.05
CA TYR A 60 -4.23 0.99 11.42
C TYR A 60 -3.12 0.91 12.47
N ALA A 61 -2.76 2.09 12.99
CA ALA A 61 -2.45 2.31 14.40
C ALA A 61 -3.15 3.60 14.83
#